data_AF-A0AAW0CD71-F1
#
_entry.id   AF-A0AAW0CD71-F1
#
_cell.length_a   1.000
_cell.length_b   1.000
_cell.length_c   1.000
_cell.angle_alpha   90.00
_cell.angle_beta   90.00
_cell.angle_gamma   90.00
#
_symmetry.space_group_name_H-M   'P 1'
#
loop_
_entity.id
_entity.type
_entity.pdbx_description
1 polymer ?
#
loop_
_entity_poly.entity_id
_entity_poly.type
_entity_poly.pdbx_seq_one_letter_code
_entity_poly.pdbx_strand_id
1 'polypeptide(L)'
;MHPALDPANVANLPTQLRSIAENVLAGSIPAFRKLGSMLPVLPPSQAVHTLPCIFANLDSSRIPSVSELDSLLAGSRLTVVELGLHAATALAYFAKSSMIPADACPLIWSHLWMWMQFIFEYWEFLPANRVVNGGFTTTEFSRLQVLNIAKLCEHPPTMNAIRSSPGVPRILAMAWISTITNTHGYPERQVAEVCDIVLMLPPGPSTPAVFDEIVDGVGGSVDDLARTCAIHFARAAAYPRSDHIGRFLIAGLTFYDGAADPHPMRVAFRENSVAYSLTCAMLAVDHTAFKAELAFCLNHLTDMMEWSPGYPFVAQAIKAGLLRVIVKFVDSAKAGNRGDLPPSLIKILTEILPRAMVHYSVLRALRDKVGDAKQYASAFKINKSLLKAEWKDFVVLAETRLRFYDTWNGARSSPLACDNLKCQTIRPRREFRCCGLCRTTNYCSADCQSADWHTNHRESCGIFRQYKLESPDPFPIRDKSFLHALLTSDFLRLLPSIFIRQVIFMHAYPEEPFYTAWTYSDAHDPKIDVVPQRMVNGNSLDSYTRMVEGECLRAKESGGRMEVHVVYLHFGTEMKRLVIPMRARADTLHSARLSAVGQVPEAMTVGQVLPDVKAVLEEVMPELERGMSVIH
;
A
#
# COMPACT_ATOMS: atom_id res chain seq x y z
N MET A 1 -44.96 0.31 20.06
CA MET A 1 -43.97 -0.60 20.68
C MET A 1 -44.13 -1.97 20.03
N HIS A 2 -43.05 -2.66 19.67
CA HIS A 2 -43.14 -3.99 19.06
C HIS A 2 -43.74 -5.00 20.08
N PRO A 3 -44.64 -5.93 19.69
CA PRO A 3 -45.34 -6.81 20.64
C PRO A 3 -44.41 -7.64 21.55
N ALA A 4 -43.28 -8.11 21.03
CA ALA A 4 -42.29 -8.86 21.83
C ALA A 4 -41.53 -8.01 22.86
N LEU A 5 -41.63 -6.68 22.78
CA LEU A 5 -41.00 -5.73 23.71
C LEU A 5 -42.00 -5.14 24.70
N ASP A 6 -43.26 -5.59 24.67
CA ASP A 6 -44.30 -5.15 25.60
C ASP A 6 -44.02 -5.66 27.02
N PRO A 7 -43.91 -4.77 28.04
CA PRO A 7 -43.74 -5.16 29.44
C PRO A 7 -44.78 -6.16 29.95
N ALA A 8 -45.99 -6.18 29.38
CA ALA A 8 -47.05 -7.13 29.74
C ALA A 8 -46.63 -8.60 29.56
N ASN A 9 -45.67 -8.88 28.66
CA ASN A 9 -45.17 -10.25 28.45
C ASN A 9 -44.46 -10.83 29.66
N VAL A 10 -44.01 -10.01 30.62
CA VAL A 10 -43.42 -10.47 31.89
C VAL A 10 -44.44 -11.28 32.72
N ALA A 11 -45.75 -11.05 32.54
CA ALA A 11 -46.79 -11.84 33.19
C ALA A 11 -46.80 -13.31 32.75
N ASN A 12 -46.18 -13.67 31.62
CA ASN A 12 -46.08 -15.05 31.15
C ASN A 12 -44.95 -15.84 31.85
N LEU A 13 -44.13 -15.19 32.67
CA LEU A 13 -43.05 -15.84 33.41
C LEU A 13 -43.56 -16.58 34.65
N PRO A 14 -42.91 -17.68 35.08
CA PRO A 14 -43.14 -18.31 36.38
C PRO A 14 -42.96 -17.31 37.52
N THR A 15 -43.73 -17.43 38.59
CA THR A 15 -43.81 -16.46 39.70
C THR A 15 -42.45 -15.95 40.19
N GLN A 16 -41.48 -16.86 40.39
CA GLN A 16 -40.15 -16.49 40.87
C GLN A 16 -39.36 -15.65 39.85
N LEU A 17 -39.44 -16.00 38.57
CA LEU A 17 -38.76 -15.28 37.48
C LEU A 17 -39.49 -13.97 37.15
N ARG A 18 -40.82 -13.96 37.25
CA ARG A 18 -41.65 -12.76 37.12
C ARG A 18 -41.26 -11.70 38.14
N SER A 19 -41.14 -12.07 39.42
CA SER A 19 -40.72 -11.12 40.46
C SER A 19 -39.32 -10.54 40.17
N ILE A 20 -38.39 -11.34 39.63
CA ILE A 20 -37.08 -10.84 39.23
C ILE A 20 -37.21 -9.87 38.04
N ALA A 21 -37.97 -10.23 37.02
CA ALA A 21 -38.17 -9.41 35.82
C ALA A 21 -38.91 -8.09 36.11
N GLU A 22 -39.88 -8.08 37.04
CA GLU A 22 -40.56 -6.87 37.52
C GLU A 22 -39.60 -5.93 38.26
N ASN A 23 -38.71 -6.49 39.09
CA ASN A 23 -37.65 -5.70 39.72
C ASN A 23 -36.64 -5.17 38.70
N VAL A 24 -36.36 -5.92 37.63
CA VAL A 24 -35.55 -5.44 36.51
C VAL A 24 -36.26 -4.29 35.77
N LEU A 25 -37.56 -4.41 35.48
CA LEU A 25 -38.37 -3.30 34.92
C LEU A 25 -38.27 -2.04 35.79
N ALA A 26 -38.24 -2.20 37.13
CA ALA A 26 -38.07 -1.10 38.07
C ALA A 26 -36.63 -0.52 38.15
N GLY A 27 -35.66 -1.07 37.40
CA GLY A 27 -34.26 -0.61 37.41
C GLY A 27 -33.38 -1.20 38.51
N SER A 28 -33.78 -2.31 39.16
CA SER A 28 -33.00 -2.93 40.23
C SER A 28 -31.79 -3.69 39.68
N ILE A 29 -30.57 -3.17 39.91
CA ILE A 29 -29.31 -3.82 39.50
C ILE A 29 -29.12 -5.21 40.14
N PRO A 30 -29.37 -5.43 41.44
CA PRO A 30 -29.26 -6.77 42.01
C PRO A 30 -30.18 -7.78 41.30
N ALA A 31 -31.40 -7.37 40.94
CA ALA A 31 -32.30 -8.20 40.16
C ALA A 31 -31.78 -8.43 38.74
N PHE A 32 -31.17 -7.41 38.11
CA PHE A 32 -30.56 -7.52 36.80
C PHE A 32 -29.40 -8.52 36.78
N ARG A 33 -28.48 -8.43 37.75
CA ARG A 33 -27.37 -9.39 37.89
C ARG A 33 -27.88 -10.82 38.09
N LYS A 34 -28.90 -10.98 38.92
CA LYS A 34 -29.56 -12.28 39.13
C LYS A 34 -30.18 -12.79 37.83
N LEU A 35 -30.94 -11.97 37.11
CA LEU A 35 -31.52 -12.33 35.82
C LEU A 35 -30.44 -12.71 34.80
N GLY A 36 -29.39 -11.90 34.67
CA GLY A 36 -28.26 -12.14 33.77
C GLY A 36 -27.56 -13.48 34.05
N SER A 37 -27.40 -13.87 35.31
CA SER A 37 -26.85 -15.18 35.68
C SER A 37 -27.79 -16.36 35.35
N MET A 38 -29.11 -16.10 35.28
CA MET A 38 -30.12 -17.10 34.94
C MET A 38 -30.32 -17.25 33.43
N LEU A 39 -30.13 -16.18 32.64
CA LEU A 39 -30.41 -16.20 31.19
C LEU A 39 -29.82 -17.42 30.45
N PRO A 40 -28.55 -17.82 30.65
CA PRO A 40 -27.96 -18.97 29.94
C PRO A 40 -28.61 -20.32 30.24
N VAL A 41 -29.31 -20.46 31.37
CA VAL A 41 -29.94 -21.71 31.81
C VAL A 41 -31.46 -21.72 31.63
N LEU A 42 -32.06 -20.59 31.23
CA LEU A 42 -33.49 -20.52 30.98
C LEU A 42 -33.87 -21.24 29.67
N PRO A 43 -35.01 -21.95 29.63
CA PRO A 43 -35.58 -22.39 28.37
C PRO A 43 -35.82 -21.20 27.43
N PRO A 44 -35.56 -21.31 26.11
CA PRO A 44 -35.78 -20.22 25.16
C PRO A 44 -37.19 -19.63 25.22
N SER A 45 -38.21 -20.46 25.45
CA SER A 45 -39.60 -20.03 25.62
C SER A 45 -39.82 -19.14 26.84
N GLN A 46 -39.02 -19.26 27.90
CA GLN A 46 -39.08 -18.38 29.07
C GLN A 46 -38.18 -17.16 28.92
N ALA A 47 -36.97 -17.35 28.40
CA ALA A 47 -36.03 -16.25 28.22
C ALA A 47 -36.60 -15.15 27.31
N VAL A 48 -37.32 -15.48 26.23
CA VAL A 48 -37.93 -14.47 25.32
C VAL A 48 -38.89 -13.54 26.06
N HIS A 49 -39.61 -14.02 27.08
CA HIS A 49 -40.52 -13.20 27.88
C HIS A 49 -39.80 -12.25 28.87
N THR A 50 -38.48 -12.37 29.00
CA THR A 50 -37.65 -11.42 29.77
C THR A 50 -37.08 -10.29 28.90
N LEU A 51 -37.16 -10.38 27.56
CA LEU A 51 -36.69 -9.34 26.66
C LEU A 51 -37.30 -7.94 26.93
N PRO A 52 -38.60 -7.79 27.23
CA PRO A 52 -39.19 -6.49 27.55
C PRO A 52 -38.56 -5.78 28.74
N CYS A 53 -38.22 -6.53 29.81
CA CYS A 53 -37.63 -5.91 31.00
C CYS A 53 -36.20 -5.45 30.75
N ILE A 54 -35.46 -6.15 29.89
CA ILE A 54 -34.13 -5.73 29.43
C ILE A 54 -34.25 -4.48 28.54
N PHE A 55 -35.17 -4.49 27.57
CA PHE A 55 -35.37 -3.36 26.66
C PHE A 55 -35.83 -2.08 27.38
N ALA A 56 -36.72 -2.19 28.37
CA ALA A 56 -37.19 -1.04 29.15
C ALA A 56 -36.07 -0.32 29.94
N ASN A 57 -34.95 -1.00 30.19
CA ASN A 57 -33.78 -0.39 30.82
C ASN A 57 -32.86 0.34 29.82
N LEU A 58 -33.13 0.25 28.52
CA LEU A 58 -32.46 1.02 27.47
C LEU A 58 -33.24 2.28 27.07
N ASP A 59 -34.32 2.60 27.78
CA ASP A 59 -35.06 3.84 27.58
C ASP A 59 -34.13 5.06 27.74
N SER A 60 -34.21 6.01 26.81
CA SER A 60 -33.39 7.22 26.83
C SER A 60 -33.65 8.11 28.05
N SER A 61 -34.85 8.04 28.63
CA SER A 61 -35.18 8.74 29.88
C SER A 61 -34.40 8.24 31.09
N ARG A 62 -33.75 7.08 30.99
CA ARG A 62 -32.86 6.54 32.03
C ARG A 62 -31.40 6.97 31.86
N ILE A 63 -31.06 7.61 30.74
CA ILE A 63 -29.74 8.20 30.53
C ILE A 63 -29.70 9.50 31.33
N PRO A 64 -28.76 9.63 32.30
CA PRO A 64 -28.70 10.84 33.10
C PRO A 64 -28.14 11.98 32.24
N SER A 65 -28.68 13.17 32.45
CA SER A 65 -28.07 14.41 31.94
C SER A 65 -26.70 14.65 32.56
N VAL A 66 -25.87 15.49 31.92
CA VAL A 66 -24.55 15.87 32.44
C VAL A 66 -24.64 16.45 33.85
N SER A 67 -25.63 17.31 34.09
CA SER A 67 -25.90 17.89 35.41
C SER A 67 -26.29 16.84 36.46
N GLU A 68 -27.08 15.84 36.07
CA GLU A 68 -27.42 14.74 36.98
C GLU A 68 -26.18 13.91 37.28
N LEU A 69 -25.37 13.57 36.27
CA LEU A 69 -24.13 12.82 36.44
C LEU A 69 -23.18 13.55 37.40
N ASP A 70 -23.04 14.88 37.26
CA ASP A 70 -22.21 15.70 38.15
C ASP A 70 -22.74 15.73 39.59
N SER A 71 -24.06 15.75 39.77
CA SER A 71 -24.68 15.77 41.10
C SER A 71 -24.62 14.41 41.83
N LEU A 72 -24.45 13.31 41.10
CA LEU A 72 -24.43 11.96 41.68
C LEU A 72 -23.12 11.70 42.43
N LEU A 73 -23.22 11.05 43.60
CA LEU A 73 -22.06 10.46 44.28
C LEU A 73 -21.40 9.43 43.35
N ALA A 74 -20.08 9.28 43.45
CA ALA A 74 -19.32 8.37 42.58
C ALA A 74 -19.88 6.93 42.50
N GLY A 75 -20.41 6.40 43.61
CA GLY A 75 -21.07 5.08 43.63
C GLY A 75 -22.42 5.04 42.91
N SER A 76 -23.18 6.14 42.92
CA SER A 76 -24.46 6.26 42.22
C SER A 76 -24.28 6.49 40.72
N ARG A 77 -23.21 7.17 40.28
CA ARG A 77 -22.82 7.27 38.86
C ARG A 77 -22.60 5.89 38.25
N LEU A 78 -21.89 5.03 38.99
CA LEU A 78 -21.60 3.66 38.56
C LEU A 78 -22.87 2.81 38.42
N THR A 79 -23.82 3.00 39.32
CA THR A 79 -25.11 2.29 39.34
C THR A 79 -25.90 2.52 38.04
N VAL A 80 -26.01 3.77 37.58
CA VAL A 80 -26.77 4.08 36.35
C VAL A 80 -26.10 3.48 35.10
N VAL A 81 -24.78 3.55 35.01
CA VAL A 81 -24.05 2.95 33.88
C VAL A 81 -24.11 1.42 33.92
N GLU A 82 -23.96 0.81 35.09
CA GLU A 82 -24.09 -0.64 35.27
C GLU A 82 -25.44 -1.15 34.73
N LEU A 83 -26.52 -0.38 34.89
CA LEU A 83 -27.83 -0.75 34.36
C LEU A 83 -27.83 -0.86 32.83
N GLY A 84 -27.33 0.17 32.14
CA GLY A 84 -27.19 0.18 30.68
C GLY A 84 -26.24 -0.92 30.18
N LEU A 85 -25.12 -1.15 30.89
CA LEU A 85 -24.15 -2.21 30.57
C LEU A 85 -24.75 -3.61 30.71
N HIS A 86 -25.49 -3.86 31.78
CA HIS A 86 -26.14 -5.14 32.00
C HIS A 86 -27.25 -5.37 30.96
N ALA A 87 -28.00 -4.34 30.58
CA ALA A 87 -28.99 -4.43 29.52
C ALA A 87 -28.36 -4.74 28.15
N ALA A 88 -27.29 -4.03 27.78
CA ALA A 88 -26.52 -4.33 26.58
C ALA A 88 -25.93 -5.76 26.61
N THR A 89 -25.40 -6.22 27.74
CA THR A 89 -24.86 -7.58 27.88
C THR A 89 -25.95 -8.64 27.72
N ALA A 90 -27.13 -8.41 28.29
CA ALA A 90 -28.25 -9.30 28.15
C ALA A 90 -28.74 -9.35 26.70
N LEU A 91 -28.86 -8.21 26.02
CA LEU A 91 -29.20 -8.17 24.58
C LEU A 91 -28.23 -8.98 23.72
N ALA A 92 -26.92 -8.94 24.01
CA ALA A 92 -25.94 -9.74 23.28
C ALA A 92 -26.26 -11.25 23.35
N TYR A 93 -26.74 -11.71 24.51
CA TYR A 93 -27.20 -13.09 24.69
C TYR A 93 -28.45 -13.39 23.85
N PHE A 94 -29.45 -12.50 23.84
CA PHE A 94 -30.65 -12.68 23.02
C PHE A 94 -30.35 -12.71 21.53
N ALA A 95 -29.50 -11.80 21.07
CA ALA A 95 -29.09 -11.71 19.67
C ALA A 95 -28.30 -12.96 19.26
N LYS A 96 -27.35 -13.43 20.10
CA LYS A 96 -26.59 -14.66 19.87
C LYS A 96 -27.47 -15.92 19.79
N SER A 97 -28.58 -15.94 20.52
CA SER A 97 -29.52 -17.06 20.55
C SER A 97 -30.65 -16.92 19.51
N SER A 98 -30.59 -15.91 18.63
CA SER A 98 -31.63 -15.60 17.62
C SER A 98 -33.03 -15.45 18.22
N MET A 99 -33.12 -14.88 19.42
CA MET A 99 -34.36 -14.74 20.18
C MET A 99 -35.03 -13.37 20.01
N ILE A 100 -34.39 -12.46 19.27
CA ILE A 100 -34.94 -11.13 18.98
C ILE A 100 -35.68 -11.20 17.64
N PRO A 101 -36.96 -10.81 17.57
CA PRO A 101 -37.67 -10.68 16.30
C PRO A 101 -36.96 -9.67 15.39
N ALA A 102 -36.77 -10.04 14.11
CA ALA A 102 -35.98 -9.24 13.16
C ALA A 102 -36.51 -7.80 12.99
N ASP A 103 -37.82 -7.60 13.09
CA ASP A 103 -38.52 -6.32 13.02
C ASP A 103 -38.44 -5.50 14.31
N ALA A 104 -38.10 -6.13 15.45
CA ALA A 104 -37.81 -5.43 16.71
C ALA A 104 -36.38 -4.87 16.76
N CYS A 105 -35.45 -5.43 15.97
CA CYS A 105 -34.03 -5.08 16.00
C CYS A 105 -33.72 -3.59 15.73
N PRO A 106 -34.34 -2.90 14.75
CA PRO A 106 -34.09 -1.47 14.55
C PRO A 106 -34.48 -0.60 15.75
N LEU A 107 -35.58 -0.95 16.43
CA LEU A 107 -36.02 -0.25 17.63
C LEU A 107 -35.06 -0.49 18.79
N ILE A 108 -34.64 -1.74 18.99
CA ILE A 108 -33.61 -2.10 19.98
C ILE A 108 -32.30 -1.34 19.72
N TRP A 109 -31.86 -1.29 18.46
CA TRP A 109 -30.66 -0.57 18.07
C TRP A 109 -30.73 0.92 18.43
N SER A 110 -31.83 1.61 18.12
CA SER A 110 -31.96 3.05 18.42
C SER A 110 -31.78 3.36 19.91
N HIS A 111 -32.28 2.50 20.79
CA HIS A 111 -32.19 2.65 22.24
C HIS A 111 -30.80 2.29 22.77
N LEU A 112 -30.25 1.18 22.27
CA LEU A 112 -28.89 0.76 22.59
C LEU A 112 -27.87 1.84 22.17
N TRP A 113 -28.05 2.42 20.98
CA TRP A 113 -27.14 3.42 20.43
C TRP A 113 -27.04 4.69 21.30
N MET A 114 -28.16 5.20 21.83
CA MET A 114 -28.14 6.34 22.74
C MET A 114 -27.31 6.06 24.00
N TRP A 115 -27.45 4.86 24.57
CA TRP A 115 -26.62 4.42 25.70
C TRP A 115 -25.14 4.28 25.32
N MET A 116 -24.84 3.79 24.12
CA MET A 116 -23.48 3.70 23.63
C MET A 116 -22.82 5.07 23.52
N GLN A 117 -23.51 6.05 22.92
CA GLN A 117 -23.03 7.42 22.79
C GLN A 117 -22.77 8.04 24.16
N PHE A 118 -23.71 7.91 25.09
CA PHE A 118 -23.56 8.42 26.45
C PHE A 118 -22.35 7.81 27.16
N ILE A 119 -22.24 6.48 27.21
CA ILE A 119 -21.13 5.84 27.93
C ILE A 119 -19.79 6.21 27.29
N PHE A 120 -19.76 6.34 25.98
CA PHE A 120 -18.56 6.74 25.25
C PHE A 120 -18.13 8.18 25.54
N GLU A 121 -19.05 9.13 25.44
CA GLU A 121 -18.78 10.56 25.65
C GLU A 121 -18.33 10.85 27.09
N TYR A 122 -18.93 10.17 28.07
CA TYR A 122 -18.67 10.42 29.47
C TYR A 122 -17.73 9.39 30.11
N TRP A 123 -17.05 8.55 29.32
CA TRP A 123 -16.26 7.43 29.84
C TRP A 123 -15.21 7.88 30.88
N GLU A 124 -14.51 8.98 30.63
CA GLU A 124 -13.46 9.50 31.54
C GLU A 124 -14.01 9.97 32.90
N PHE A 125 -15.31 10.32 32.96
CA PHE A 125 -15.99 10.72 34.18
C PHE A 125 -16.55 9.54 34.98
N LEU A 126 -16.59 8.36 34.36
CA LEU A 126 -16.91 7.13 35.06
C LEU A 126 -15.70 6.73 35.92
N PRO A 127 -15.89 6.25 37.16
CA PRO A 127 -14.77 5.97 38.06
C PRO A 127 -13.85 4.87 37.50
N ALA A 128 -12.85 5.28 36.72
CA ALA A 128 -11.97 4.47 35.89
C ALA A 128 -11.10 3.44 36.66
N ASN A 129 -11.12 3.51 37.99
CA ASN A 129 -10.24 2.73 38.87
C ASN A 129 -10.97 1.86 39.90
N ARG A 130 -12.29 1.76 39.86
CA ARG A 130 -12.99 0.76 40.69
C ARG A 130 -13.61 -0.26 39.79
N VAL A 131 -12.91 -1.40 39.72
CA VAL A 131 -13.45 -2.73 39.47
C VAL A 131 -14.88 -2.78 40.01
N VAL A 132 -15.87 -2.54 39.15
CA VAL A 132 -17.20 -3.15 39.29
C VAL A 132 -16.87 -4.62 39.50
N ASN A 133 -17.31 -5.25 40.59
CA ASN A 133 -16.94 -6.59 41.06
C ASN A 133 -17.06 -7.72 39.98
N GLY A 134 -16.21 -7.66 38.94
CA GLY A 134 -16.45 -8.23 37.61
C GLY A 134 -15.50 -7.75 36.49
N GLY A 135 -14.80 -6.60 36.60
CA GLY A 135 -13.57 -6.32 35.81
C GLY A 135 -13.67 -5.49 34.51
N PHE A 136 -14.78 -4.80 34.22
CA PHE A 136 -14.94 -4.06 32.95
C PHE A 136 -13.92 -2.92 32.74
N THR A 137 -12.93 -3.16 31.87
CA THR A 137 -12.06 -2.11 31.30
C THR A 137 -12.73 -1.42 30.11
N THR A 138 -12.20 -0.28 29.65
CA THR A 138 -12.56 0.33 28.36
C THR A 138 -12.63 -0.71 27.24
N THR A 139 -11.64 -1.61 27.21
CA THR A 139 -11.55 -2.70 26.26
C THR A 139 -12.72 -3.67 26.38
N GLU A 140 -13.15 -4.02 27.59
CA GLU A 140 -14.29 -4.92 27.78
C GLU A 140 -15.62 -4.26 27.42
N PHE A 141 -15.77 -2.96 27.67
CA PHE A 141 -16.93 -2.19 27.20
C PHE A 141 -17.00 -2.16 25.68
N SER A 142 -15.93 -1.74 25.02
CA SER A 142 -15.82 -1.76 23.57
C SER A 142 -16.12 -3.15 23.00
N ARG A 143 -15.62 -4.23 23.63
CA ARG A 143 -15.92 -5.61 23.23
C ARG A 143 -17.40 -5.96 23.34
N LEU A 144 -18.05 -5.60 24.44
CA LEU A 144 -19.49 -5.85 24.61
C LEU A 144 -20.32 -5.12 23.55
N GLN A 145 -19.93 -3.91 23.18
CA GLN A 145 -20.61 -3.15 22.14
C GLN A 145 -20.43 -3.79 20.76
N VAL A 146 -19.23 -4.24 20.45
CA VAL A 146 -18.93 -5.00 19.24
C VAL A 146 -19.78 -6.25 19.12
N LEU A 147 -19.87 -7.04 20.19
CA LEU A 147 -20.65 -8.27 20.22
C LEU A 147 -22.14 -8.01 19.97
N ASN A 148 -22.67 -6.93 20.54
CA ASN A 148 -24.04 -6.50 20.30
C ASN A 148 -24.26 -6.09 18.83
N ILE A 149 -23.37 -5.25 18.30
CA ILE A 149 -23.45 -4.76 16.91
C ILE A 149 -23.38 -5.93 15.93
N ALA A 150 -22.40 -6.82 16.08
CA ALA A 150 -22.18 -7.95 15.18
C ALA A 150 -23.41 -8.86 15.07
N LYS A 151 -24.09 -9.14 16.19
CA LYS A 151 -25.27 -10.00 16.21
C LYS A 151 -26.54 -9.31 15.76
N LEU A 152 -26.72 -8.02 16.08
CA LEU A 152 -27.85 -7.26 15.56
C LEU A 152 -27.77 -7.04 14.04
N CYS A 153 -26.57 -7.00 13.47
CA CYS A 153 -26.31 -6.87 12.04
C CYS A 153 -26.66 -8.11 11.19
N GLU A 154 -26.93 -9.28 11.78
CA GLU A 154 -27.43 -10.44 11.03
C GLU A 154 -28.78 -10.16 10.35
N HIS A 155 -29.48 -9.09 10.77
CA HIS A 155 -30.72 -8.61 10.16
C HIS A 155 -30.45 -7.38 9.26
N PRO A 156 -30.72 -7.45 7.94
CA PRO A 156 -30.42 -6.37 7.00
C PRO A 156 -31.01 -4.99 7.35
N PRO A 157 -32.27 -4.86 7.85
CA PRO A 157 -32.81 -3.56 8.24
C PRO A 157 -32.01 -2.89 9.37
N THR A 158 -31.54 -3.69 10.32
CA THR A 158 -30.73 -3.23 11.46
C THR A 158 -29.33 -2.83 11.02
N MET A 159 -28.72 -3.59 10.11
CA MET A 159 -27.42 -3.24 9.53
C MET A 159 -27.45 -1.86 8.86
N ASN A 160 -28.53 -1.53 8.15
CA ASN A 160 -28.70 -0.20 7.56
C ASN A 160 -28.82 0.88 8.62
N ALA A 161 -29.58 0.63 9.70
CA ALA A 161 -29.71 1.57 10.81
C ALA A 161 -28.38 1.79 11.56
N ILE A 162 -27.59 0.73 11.74
CA ILE A 162 -26.25 0.79 12.35
C ILE A 162 -25.31 1.62 11.47
N ARG A 163 -25.26 1.33 10.17
CA ARG A 163 -24.39 2.05 9.21
C ARG A 163 -24.75 3.52 9.03
N SER A 164 -26.02 3.89 9.23
CA SER A 164 -26.47 5.28 9.12
C SER A 164 -26.41 6.07 10.43
N SER A 165 -26.05 5.43 11.54
CA SER A 165 -25.97 6.08 12.86
C SER A 165 -24.65 6.87 12.98
N PRO A 166 -24.69 8.21 13.15
CA PRO A 166 -23.47 9.04 13.24
C PRO A 166 -22.59 8.67 14.42
N GLY A 167 -21.28 8.52 14.23
CA GLY A 167 -20.33 8.16 15.29
C GLY A 167 -20.12 6.66 15.49
N VAL A 168 -20.95 5.78 14.89
CA VAL A 168 -20.73 4.32 14.94
C VAL A 168 -19.35 3.95 14.37
N PRO A 169 -18.95 4.40 13.17
CA PRO A 169 -17.62 4.13 12.63
C PRO A 169 -16.48 4.49 13.58
N ARG A 170 -16.55 5.64 14.26
CA ARG A 170 -15.56 6.07 15.25
C ARG A 170 -15.48 5.10 16.43
N ILE A 171 -16.61 4.72 17.02
CA ILE A 171 -16.65 3.79 18.16
C ILE A 171 -16.11 2.41 17.76
N LEU A 172 -16.48 1.92 16.56
CA LEU A 172 -15.99 0.66 16.02
C LEU A 172 -14.47 0.68 15.78
N ALA A 173 -13.94 1.79 15.26
CA ALA A 173 -12.50 2.00 15.06
C ALA A 173 -11.73 2.00 16.40
N MET A 174 -12.27 2.67 17.43
CA MET A 174 -11.70 2.63 18.79
C MET A 174 -11.70 1.23 19.39
N ALA A 175 -12.81 0.50 19.22
CA ALA A 175 -12.91 -0.89 19.65
C ALA A 175 -11.89 -1.77 18.91
N TRP A 176 -11.70 -1.56 17.61
CA TRP A 176 -10.71 -2.26 16.81
C TRP A 176 -9.28 -2.05 17.33
N ILE A 177 -8.83 -0.79 17.46
CA ILE A 177 -7.46 -0.52 17.93
C ILE A 177 -7.26 -1.03 19.37
N SER A 178 -8.23 -0.83 20.27
CA SER A 178 -8.14 -1.32 21.64
C SER A 178 -8.02 -2.84 21.70
N THR A 179 -8.72 -3.57 20.81
CA THR A 179 -8.70 -5.03 20.81
C THR A 179 -7.39 -5.58 20.26
N ILE A 180 -6.84 -4.99 19.19
CA ILE A 180 -5.58 -5.50 18.60
C ILE A 180 -4.33 -5.11 19.40
N THR A 181 -4.39 -4.03 20.18
CA THR A 181 -3.25 -3.57 21.00
C THR A 181 -3.17 -4.25 22.35
N ASN A 182 -4.29 -4.70 22.93
CA ASN A 182 -4.28 -5.38 24.20
C ASN A 182 -3.66 -6.80 24.04
N THR A 183 -2.48 -7.03 24.63
CA THR A 183 -1.69 -8.27 24.49
C THR A 183 -2.00 -9.30 25.57
N HIS A 184 -2.75 -8.93 26.61
CA HIS A 184 -2.92 -9.78 27.79
C HIS A 184 -4.02 -10.82 27.61
N GLY A 185 -3.68 -11.96 27.00
CA GLY A 185 -4.29 -13.25 27.35
C GLY A 185 -5.65 -13.58 26.75
N TYR A 186 -6.05 -12.95 25.63
CA TYR A 186 -7.36 -13.25 25.05
C TYR A 186 -7.30 -14.10 23.76
N PRO A 187 -8.15 -15.15 23.67
CA PRO A 187 -8.11 -16.20 22.65
C PRO A 187 -8.59 -15.75 21.26
N GLU A 188 -8.28 -16.56 20.25
CA GLU A 188 -8.69 -16.47 18.83
C GLU A 188 -10.13 -16.01 18.57
N ARG A 189 -11.05 -16.23 19.53
CA ARG A 189 -12.44 -15.75 19.47
C ARG A 189 -12.56 -14.23 19.31
N GLN A 190 -11.66 -13.44 19.91
CA GLN A 190 -11.69 -11.98 19.77
C GLN A 190 -11.24 -11.51 18.37
N VAL A 191 -10.42 -12.30 17.70
CA VAL A 191 -10.00 -12.03 16.31
C VAL A 191 -11.23 -12.08 15.41
N ALA A 192 -12.11 -13.08 15.58
CA ALA A 192 -13.38 -13.19 14.86
C ALA A 192 -14.30 -11.98 15.10
N GLU A 193 -14.43 -11.56 16.37
CA GLU A 193 -15.24 -10.40 16.74
C GLU A 193 -14.72 -9.13 16.06
N VAL A 194 -13.40 -8.93 16.02
CA VAL A 194 -12.77 -7.79 15.31
C VAL A 194 -12.99 -7.87 13.80
N CYS A 195 -12.95 -9.06 13.18
CA CYS A 195 -13.30 -9.21 11.77
C CYS A 195 -14.71 -8.70 11.50
N ASP A 196 -15.67 -9.14 12.31
CA ASP A 196 -17.07 -8.77 12.14
C ASP A 196 -17.23 -7.25 12.28
N ILE A 197 -16.55 -6.60 13.24
CA ILE A 197 -16.49 -5.12 13.34
C ILE A 197 -16.09 -4.47 12.03
N VAL A 198 -14.91 -4.86 11.54
CA VAL A 198 -14.24 -4.14 10.46
C VAL A 198 -14.97 -4.39 9.14
N LEU A 199 -15.51 -5.59 8.95
CA LEU A 199 -16.36 -5.92 7.79
C LEU A 199 -17.74 -5.23 7.84
N MET A 200 -18.19 -4.79 9.01
CA MET A 200 -19.43 -4.01 9.15
C MET A 200 -19.24 -2.54 8.75
N LEU A 201 -18.02 -2.00 8.84
CA LEU A 201 -17.69 -0.69 8.33
C LEU A 201 -17.94 -0.66 6.81
N PRO A 202 -18.53 0.41 6.27
CA PRO A 202 -18.72 0.52 4.83
C PRO A 202 -17.35 0.46 4.14
N PRO A 203 -17.22 -0.29 3.03
CA PRO A 203 -15.95 -0.42 2.34
C PRO A 203 -15.49 0.94 1.81
N GLY A 204 -14.25 1.28 2.14
CA GLY A 204 -13.54 2.46 1.65
C GLY A 204 -14.15 3.84 1.98
N PRO A 205 -13.55 4.92 1.46
CA PRO A 205 -14.07 6.30 1.48
C PRO A 205 -15.31 6.50 0.59
N SER A 206 -16.30 5.61 0.69
CA SER A 206 -17.58 5.79 -0.01
C SER A 206 -18.34 7.02 0.50
N THR A 207 -18.02 7.50 1.71
CA THR A 207 -18.22 8.91 2.11
C THR A 207 -17.00 9.41 2.89
N PRO A 208 -16.47 10.61 2.58
CA PRO A 208 -15.37 11.22 3.36
C PRO A 208 -15.65 11.30 4.86
N ALA A 209 -16.91 11.58 5.25
CA ALA A 209 -17.32 11.67 6.65
C ALA A 209 -17.11 10.37 7.44
N VAL A 210 -17.46 9.21 6.87
CA VAL A 210 -17.24 7.92 7.55
C VAL A 210 -15.74 7.61 7.67
N PHE A 211 -14.95 7.94 6.65
CA PHE A 211 -13.51 7.79 6.70
C PHE A 211 -12.89 8.65 7.81
N ASP A 212 -13.32 9.91 7.94
CA ASP A 212 -12.85 10.83 8.98
C ASP A 212 -13.22 10.32 10.39
N GLU A 213 -14.43 9.78 10.57
CA GLU A 213 -14.83 9.15 11.84
C GLU A 213 -13.95 7.94 12.20
N ILE A 214 -13.60 7.09 11.22
CA ILE A 214 -12.70 5.95 11.45
C ILE A 214 -11.31 6.44 11.82
N VAL A 215 -10.79 7.44 11.11
CA VAL A 215 -9.49 8.06 11.40
C VAL A 215 -9.46 8.65 12.81
N ASP A 216 -10.51 9.37 13.20
CA ASP A 216 -10.68 9.90 14.56
C ASP A 216 -10.67 8.77 15.61
N GLY A 217 -11.36 7.66 15.31
CA GLY A 217 -11.45 6.52 16.24
C GLY A 217 -10.14 5.74 16.44
N VAL A 218 -9.22 5.70 15.46
CA VAL A 218 -7.95 4.98 15.62
C VAL A 218 -6.80 5.83 16.18
N GLY A 219 -6.98 7.15 16.31
CA GLY A 219 -5.95 8.06 16.82
C GLY A 219 -5.95 9.47 16.24
N GLY A 220 -6.83 9.77 15.29
CA GLY A 220 -6.97 11.11 14.69
C GLY A 220 -6.12 11.35 13.45
N SER A 221 -5.34 10.36 12.99
CA SER A 221 -4.54 10.50 11.77
C SER A 221 -4.62 9.28 10.86
N VAL A 222 -4.42 9.51 9.56
CA VAL A 222 -4.33 8.44 8.55
C VAL A 222 -3.12 7.53 8.81
N ASP A 223 -2.05 8.06 9.43
CA ASP A 223 -0.90 7.28 9.87
C ASP A 223 -1.26 6.31 11.01
N ASP A 224 -2.10 6.72 11.96
CA ASP A 224 -2.58 5.83 13.02
C ASP A 224 -3.48 4.73 12.46
N LEU A 225 -4.30 5.04 11.44
CA LEU A 225 -5.09 4.02 10.73
C LEU A 225 -4.18 3.02 10.01
N ALA A 226 -3.18 3.49 9.28
CA ALA A 226 -2.20 2.63 8.61
C ALA A 226 -1.41 1.76 9.60
N ARG A 227 -1.01 2.31 10.74
CA ARG A 227 -0.37 1.57 11.83
C ARG A 227 -1.30 0.51 12.42
N THR A 228 -2.58 0.85 12.59
CA THR A 228 -3.62 -0.08 13.04
C THR A 228 -3.74 -1.27 12.08
N CYS A 229 -3.79 -1.04 10.77
CA CYS A 229 -3.73 -2.10 9.75
C CYS A 229 -2.45 -2.96 9.87
N ALA A 230 -1.28 -2.34 10.04
CA ALA A 230 -0.02 -3.08 10.18
C ALA A 230 -0.01 -3.98 11.43
N ILE A 231 -0.47 -3.47 12.59
CA ILE A 231 -0.61 -4.24 13.83
C ILE A 231 -1.60 -5.39 13.62
N HIS A 232 -2.72 -5.13 12.95
CA HIS A 232 -3.73 -6.13 12.60
C HIS A 232 -3.06 -7.29 11.82
N PHE A 233 -2.35 -7.02 10.73
CA PHE A 233 -1.67 -8.09 9.98
C PHE A 233 -0.56 -8.78 10.77
N ALA A 234 0.19 -8.05 11.58
CA ALA A 234 1.20 -8.66 12.45
C ALA A 234 0.57 -9.65 13.46
N ARG A 235 -0.62 -9.34 13.98
CA ARG A 235 -1.41 -10.27 14.81
C ARG A 235 -1.88 -11.47 14.01
N ALA A 236 -2.36 -11.27 12.79
CA ALA A 236 -2.76 -12.35 11.90
C ALA A 236 -1.60 -13.37 11.72
N ALA A 237 -0.38 -12.86 11.52
CA ALA A 237 0.81 -13.69 11.40
C ALA A 237 1.15 -14.49 12.67
N ALA A 238 0.79 -13.97 13.85
CA ALA A 238 1.04 -14.62 15.14
C ALA A 238 0.04 -15.75 15.47
N TYR A 239 -1.14 -15.76 14.84
CA TYR A 239 -2.21 -16.74 15.08
C TYR A 239 -2.71 -17.42 13.80
N PRO A 240 -1.83 -18.14 13.06
CA PRO A 240 -2.15 -18.66 11.73
C PRO A 240 -3.16 -19.81 11.68
N ARG A 241 -3.52 -20.39 12.83
CA ARG A 241 -4.40 -21.58 12.93
C ARG A 241 -5.86 -21.24 13.26
N SER A 242 -6.20 -19.96 13.36
CA SER A 242 -7.58 -19.56 13.62
C SER A 242 -8.46 -19.80 12.40
N ASP A 243 -9.63 -20.41 12.57
CA ASP A 243 -10.65 -20.57 11.53
C ASP A 243 -11.14 -19.21 10.95
N HIS A 244 -10.86 -18.11 11.65
CA HIS A 244 -11.26 -16.75 11.26
C HIS A 244 -10.16 -15.95 10.57
N ILE A 245 -8.97 -16.53 10.39
CA ILE A 245 -7.80 -15.81 9.88
C ILE A 245 -8.03 -15.22 8.48
N GLY A 246 -8.75 -15.93 7.61
CA GLY A 246 -9.10 -15.44 6.28
C GLY A 246 -9.95 -14.15 6.34
N ARG A 247 -10.98 -14.13 7.19
CA ARG A 247 -11.81 -12.92 7.39
C ARG A 247 -11.02 -11.77 8.01
N PHE A 248 -10.08 -12.09 8.89
CA PHE A 248 -9.22 -11.10 9.53
C PHE A 248 -8.35 -10.41 8.49
N LEU A 249 -7.70 -11.18 7.61
CA LEU A 249 -6.94 -10.61 6.50
C LEU A 249 -7.78 -9.69 5.61
N ILE A 250 -8.99 -10.09 5.23
CA ILE A 250 -9.90 -9.27 4.41
C ILE A 250 -10.29 -7.99 5.13
N ALA A 251 -10.63 -8.08 6.42
CA ALA A 251 -10.99 -6.93 7.24
C ALA A 251 -9.90 -5.84 7.20
N GLY A 252 -8.62 -6.21 7.40
CA GLY A 252 -7.51 -5.26 7.34
C GLY A 252 -7.35 -4.53 6.00
N LEU A 253 -7.90 -5.08 4.91
CA LEU A 253 -7.86 -4.54 3.55
C LEU A 253 -9.11 -3.75 3.17
N THR A 254 -10.14 -3.71 4.00
CA THR A 254 -11.43 -3.04 3.67
C THR A 254 -11.27 -1.52 3.44
N PHE A 255 -10.21 -0.91 3.98
CA PHE A 255 -9.88 0.51 3.78
C PHE A 255 -9.03 0.78 2.53
N TYR A 256 -8.65 -0.28 1.80
CA TYR A 256 -7.87 -0.20 0.59
C TYR A 256 -8.70 0.28 -0.61
N ASP A 257 -9.88 -0.30 -0.81
CA ASP A 257 -10.62 -0.31 -2.09
C ASP A 257 -11.20 1.03 -2.56
N GLY A 258 -11.16 2.08 -1.74
CA GLY A 258 -11.64 3.41 -2.18
C GLY A 258 -10.57 4.50 -2.21
N ALA A 259 -9.29 4.19 -1.99
CA ALA A 259 -8.22 5.18 -2.05
C ALA A 259 -7.94 5.64 -3.50
N ALA A 260 -8.75 6.58 -3.99
CA ALA A 260 -8.56 7.25 -5.28
C ALA A 260 -7.16 7.85 -5.41
N ASP A 261 -6.60 7.92 -6.61
CA ASP A 261 -5.27 8.52 -6.80
C ASP A 261 -5.39 10.06 -6.93
N PRO A 262 -4.69 10.87 -6.11
CA PRO A 262 -3.84 10.56 -4.95
C PRO A 262 -4.60 10.55 -3.61
N HIS A 263 -4.38 9.51 -2.77
CA HIS A 263 -4.96 9.42 -1.42
C HIS A 263 -3.87 9.43 -0.33
N PRO A 264 -4.04 10.19 0.79
CA PRO A 264 -3.09 10.20 1.91
C PRO A 264 -2.78 8.81 2.49
N MET A 265 -3.76 7.89 2.42
CA MET A 265 -3.60 6.51 2.88
C MET A 265 -2.48 5.74 2.17
N ARG A 266 -2.20 6.05 0.89
CA ARG A 266 -1.10 5.39 0.16
C ARG A 266 0.25 5.70 0.78
N VAL A 267 0.47 6.96 1.14
CA VAL A 267 1.69 7.42 1.82
C VAL A 267 1.76 6.78 3.21
N ALA A 268 0.67 6.85 3.98
CA ALA A 268 0.62 6.27 5.33
C ALA A 268 0.89 4.76 5.34
N PHE A 269 0.33 4.01 4.38
CA PHE A 269 0.57 2.56 4.22
C PHE A 269 2.04 2.25 3.95
N ARG A 270 2.71 3.09 3.14
CA ARG A 270 4.13 2.97 2.86
C ARG A 270 4.95 3.19 4.13
N GLU A 271 4.73 4.30 4.82
CA GLU A 271 5.53 4.67 6.00
C GLU A 271 5.31 3.70 7.18
N ASN A 272 4.11 3.11 7.31
CA ASN A 272 3.79 2.13 8.37
C ASN A 272 4.04 0.67 7.96
N SER A 273 4.74 0.42 6.83
CA SER A 273 5.14 -0.93 6.39
C SER A 273 3.98 -1.94 6.30
N VAL A 274 2.83 -1.51 5.79
CA VAL A 274 1.63 -2.36 5.70
C VAL A 274 1.87 -3.56 4.77
N ALA A 275 2.54 -3.36 3.63
CA ALA A 275 2.86 -4.46 2.71
C ALA A 275 3.78 -5.52 3.33
N TYR A 276 4.70 -5.11 4.21
CA TYR A 276 5.54 -6.03 4.99
C TYR A 276 4.67 -6.90 5.89
N SER A 277 3.81 -6.27 6.71
CA SER A 277 2.97 -6.97 7.69
C SER A 277 1.96 -7.89 7.01
N LEU A 278 1.32 -7.44 5.93
CA LEU A 278 0.41 -8.25 5.11
C LEU A 278 1.12 -9.49 4.55
N THR A 279 2.32 -9.32 3.99
CA THR A 279 3.10 -10.44 3.43
C THR A 279 3.50 -11.44 4.53
N CYS A 280 3.88 -10.98 5.72
CA CYS A 280 4.13 -11.87 6.86
C CYS A 280 2.88 -12.67 7.25
N ALA A 281 1.72 -12.02 7.27
CA ALA A 281 0.45 -12.67 7.57
C ALA A 281 0.11 -13.75 6.53
N MET A 282 0.21 -13.43 5.24
CA MET A 282 0.00 -14.39 4.15
C MET A 282 0.95 -15.59 4.26
N LEU A 283 2.20 -15.36 4.63
CA LEU A 283 3.19 -16.43 4.80
C LEU A 283 2.86 -17.38 5.96
N ALA A 284 2.22 -16.87 7.02
CA ALA A 284 1.90 -17.64 8.21
C ALA A 284 0.69 -18.57 8.00
N VAL A 285 -0.28 -18.14 7.19
CA VAL A 285 -1.56 -18.83 6.97
C VAL A 285 -1.40 -20.12 6.15
N ASP A 286 -2.29 -21.09 6.40
CA ASP A 286 -2.41 -22.30 5.58
C ASP A 286 -3.01 -21.97 4.20
N HIS A 287 -2.21 -22.12 3.15
CA HIS A 287 -2.60 -21.83 1.78
C HIS A 287 -3.64 -22.79 1.20
N THR A 288 -3.79 -23.98 1.78
CA THR A 288 -4.79 -24.96 1.34
C THR A 288 -6.18 -24.64 1.86
N ALA A 289 -6.27 -24.14 3.10
CA ALA A 289 -7.52 -23.80 3.75
C ALA A 289 -8.09 -22.43 3.31
N PHE A 290 -7.21 -21.44 3.10
CA PHE A 290 -7.62 -20.03 2.89
C PHE A 290 -7.23 -19.48 1.51
N LYS A 291 -7.38 -20.31 0.48
CA LYS A 291 -6.92 -19.98 -0.89
C LYS A 291 -7.57 -18.71 -1.44
N ALA A 292 -8.88 -18.52 -1.23
CA ALA A 292 -9.62 -17.38 -1.77
C ALA A 292 -9.21 -16.06 -1.08
N GLU A 293 -9.09 -16.09 0.24
CA GLU A 293 -8.71 -14.94 1.06
C GLU A 293 -7.26 -14.53 0.81
N LEU A 294 -6.36 -15.51 0.65
CA LEU A 294 -4.99 -15.22 0.27
C LEU A 294 -4.90 -14.66 -1.16
N ALA A 295 -5.69 -15.17 -2.11
CA ALA A 295 -5.75 -14.63 -3.45
C ALA A 295 -6.23 -13.16 -3.44
N PHE A 296 -7.23 -12.85 -2.62
CA PHE A 296 -7.70 -11.50 -2.38
C PHE A 296 -6.57 -10.61 -1.81
N CYS A 297 -5.87 -11.07 -0.77
CA CYS A 297 -4.71 -10.36 -0.21
C CYS A 297 -3.61 -10.11 -1.25
N LEU A 298 -3.35 -11.10 -2.12
CA LEU A 298 -2.36 -10.98 -3.18
C LEU A 298 -2.76 -9.92 -4.22
N ASN A 299 -4.03 -9.80 -4.55
CA ASN A 299 -4.53 -8.74 -5.43
C ASN A 299 -4.27 -7.36 -4.82
N HIS A 300 -4.65 -7.15 -3.56
CA HIS A 300 -4.37 -5.87 -2.89
C HIS A 300 -2.89 -5.56 -2.77
N LEU A 301 -2.07 -6.57 -2.47
CA LEU A 301 -0.62 -6.39 -2.42
C LEU A 301 -0.05 -6.01 -3.80
N THR A 302 -0.59 -6.61 -4.87
CA THR A 302 -0.24 -6.29 -6.27
C THR A 302 -0.60 -4.84 -6.57
N ASP A 303 -1.81 -4.43 -6.22
CA ASP A 303 -2.28 -3.07 -6.46
C ASP A 303 -1.43 -2.04 -5.66
N MET A 304 -1.04 -2.34 -4.41
CA MET A 304 -0.10 -1.51 -3.63
C MET A 304 1.25 -1.34 -4.35
N MET A 305 1.77 -2.42 -4.94
CA MET A 305 3.04 -2.39 -5.69
C MET A 305 2.94 -1.63 -7.00
N GLU A 306 1.72 -1.45 -7.52
CA GLU A 306 1.43 -0.67 -8.71
C GLU A 306 1.14 0.80 -8.42
N TRP A 307 0.98 1.19 -7.15
CA TRP A 307 0.94 2.60 -6.78
C TRP A 307 2.24 3.32 -7.13
N SER A 308 2.18 4.64 -7.11
CA SER A 308 3.31 5.50 -7.44
C SER A 308 3.76 6.30 -6.21
N PRO A 309 5.02 6.14 -5.75
CA PRO A 309 5.99 5.11 -6.12
C PRO A 309 5.70 3.74 -5.48
N GLY A 310 5.74 2.67 -6.27
CA GLY A 310 5.31 1.32 -5.84
C GLY A 310 6.44 0.40 -5.40
N TYR A 311 7.67 0.69 -5.85
CA TYR A 311 8.87 -0.06 -5.48
C TYR A 311 9.14 -0.16 -3.96
N PRO A 312 8.76 0.82 -3.09
CA PRO A 312 8.89 0.64 -1.65
C PRO A 312 8.06 -0.52 -1.11
N PHE A 313 6.83 -0.71 -1.61
CA PHE A 313 5.97 -1.84 -1.24
C PHE A 313 6.56 -3.17 -1.73
N VAL A 314 7.13 -3.19 -2.94
CA VAL A 314 7.86 -4.36 -3.46
C VAL A 314 9.03 -4.72 -2.53
N ALA A 315 9.85 -3.75 -2.14
CA ALA A 315 10.98 -3.98 -1.25
C ALA A 315 10.53 -4.48 0.15
N GLN A 316 9.44 -3.93 0.69
CA GLN A 316 8.82 -4.38 1.94
C GLN A 316 8.33 -5.83 1.85
N ALA A 317 7.58 -6.17 0.81
CA ALA A 317 7.04 -7.51 0.60
C ALA A 317 8.16 -8.56 0.41
N ILE A 318 9.21 -8.24 -0.37
CA ILE A 318 10.36 -9.15 -0.54
C ILE A 318 11.03 -9.44 0.82
N LYS A 319 11.27 -8.40 1.64
CA LYS A 319 11.86 -8.57 2.98
C LYS A 319 10.99 -9.47 3.87
N ALA A 320 9.67 -9.32 3.78
CA ALA A 320 8.70 -10.11 4.53
C ALA A 320 8.53 -11.55 4.01
N GLY A 321 9.13 -11.90 2.87
CA GLY A 321 9.11 -13.26 2.34
C GLY A 321 8.13 -13.49 1.17
N LEU A 322 7.83 -12.46 0.37
CA LEU A 322 6.97 -12.58 -0.82
C LEU A 322 7.33 -13.77 -1.72
N LEU A 323 8.62 -14.04 -1.96
CA LEU A 323 9.03 -15.17 -2.79
C LEU A 323 8.59 -16.53 -2.20
N ARG A 324 8.54 -16.65 -0.87
CA ARG A 324 8.03 -17.85 -0.18
C ARG A 324 6.52 -17.95 -0.32
N VAL A 325 5.81 -16.83 -0.21
CA VAL A 325 4.35 -16.76 -0.42
C VAL A 325 3.99 -17.25 -1.82
N ILE A 326 4.69 -16.77 -2.85
CA ILE A 326 4.51 -17.20 -4.25
C ILE A 326 4.71 -18.72 -4.36
N VAL A 327 5.79 -19.25 -3.80
CA VAL A 327 6.10 -20.68 -3.86
C VAL A 327 5.01 -21.52 -3.17
N LYS A 328 4.52 -21.09 -2.01
CA LYS A 328 3.43 -21.77 -1.29
C LYS A 328 2.12 -21.77 -2.08
N PHE A 329 1.78 -20.68 -2.77
CA PHE A 329 0.63 -20.65 -3.67
C PHE A 329 0.74 -21.69 -4.78
N VAL A 330 1.92 -21.79 -5.40
CA VAL A 330 2.17 -22.77 -6.47
C VAL A 330 2.04 -24.21 -5.96
N ASP A 331 2.57 -24.49 -4.77
CA ASP A 331 2.46 -25.83 -4.16
C ASP A 331 1.02 -26.19 -3.77
N SER A 332 0.25 -25.20 -3.30
CA SER A 332 -1.17 -25.40 -2.95
C SER A 332 -2.09 -25.59 -4.16
N ALA A 333 -1.67 -25.16 -5.35
CA ALA A 333 -2.44 -25.34 -6.57
C ALA A 333 -2.38 -26.81 -7.03
N LYS A 334 -3.52 -27.39 -7.39
CA LYS A 334 -3.56 -28.77 -7.91
C LYS A 334 -2.67 -28.87 -9.14
N ALA A 335 -1.79 -29.87 -9.15
CA ALA A 335 -0.85 -30.08 -10.24
C ALA A 335 -1.57 -30.12 -11.60
N GLY A 336 -1.34 -29.11 -12.43
CA GLY A 336 -1.79 -29.07 -13.82
C GLY A 336 -2.93 -28.11 -14.17
N ASN A 337 -3.58 -27.44 -13.21
CA ASN A 337 -4.67 -26.50 -13.53
C ASN A 337 -4.23 -25.03 -13.41
N ARG A 338 -4.11 -24.31 -14.54
CA ARG A 338 -3.73 -22.88 -14.54
C ARG A 338 -4.76 -21.97 -13.88
N GLY A 339 -6.04 -22.34 -13.98
CA GLY A 339 -7.15 -21.57 -13.40
C GLY A 339 -7.11 -21.50 -11.88
N ASP A 340 -6.25 -22.31 -11.24
CA ASP A 340 -6.09 -22.32 -9.79
C ASP A 340 -5.11 -21.27 -9.25
N LEU A 341 -4.33 -20.60 -10.10
CA LEU A 341 -3.39 -19.57 -9.67
C LEU A 341 -4.01 -18.16 -9.83
N PRO A 342 -3.88 -17.27 -8.83
CA PRO A 342 -4.34 -15.89 -8.97
C PRO A 342 -3.60 -15.17 -10.11
N PRO A 343 -4.28 -14.44 -11.01
CA PRO A 343 -3.64 -13.68 -12.10
C PRO A 343 -2.56 -12.71 -11.59
N SER A 344 -2.80 -12.13 -10.41
CA SER A 344 -1.87 -11.24 -9.70
C SER A 344 -0.52 -11.88 -9.41
N LEU A 345 -0.46 -13.19 -9.21
CA LEU A 345 0.80 -13.91 -9.00
C LEU A 345 1.67 -13.88 -10.26
N ILE A 346 1.07 -14.16 -11.43
CA ILE A 346 1.76 -14.10 -12.72
C ILE A 346 2.25 -12.67 -12.94
N LYS A 347 1.36 -11.69 -12.77
CA LYS A 347 1.68 -10.26 -12.92
C LYS A 347 2.84 -9.82 -12.02
N ILE A 348 2.89 -10.28 -10.77
CA ILE A 348 4.01 -9.99 -9.86
C ILE A 348 5.34 -10.48 -10.46
N LEU A 349 5.38 -11.72 -10.96
CA LEU A 349 6.60 -12.34 -11.47
C LEU A 349 7.04 -11.77 -12.83
N THR A 350 6.10 -11.53 -13.75
CA THR A 350 6.41 -11.17 -15.13
C THR A 350 6.51 -9.67 -15.35
N GLU A 351 5.81 -8.86 -14.56
CA GLU A 351 5.71 -7.41 -14.76
C GLU A 351 6.23 -6.63 -13.55
N ILE A 352 5.75 -6.87 -12.33
CA ILE A 352 6.06 -5.98 -11.20
C ILE A 352 7.51 -6.14 -10.72
N LEU A 353 7.95 -7.37 -10.44
CA LEU A 353 9.31 -7.61 -9.95
C LEU A 353 10.38 -7.20 -10.97
N PRO A 354 10.28 -7.56 -12.26
CA PRO A 354 11.22 -7.09 -13.28
C PRO A 354 11.37 -5.57 -13.34
N ARG A 355 10.25 -4.84 -13.35
CA ARG A 355 10.24 -3.36 -13.32
C ARG A 355 10.89 -2.82 -12.06
N ALA A 356 10.56 -3.38 -10.90
CA ALA A 356 11.03 -2.89 -9.62
C ALA A 356 12.54 -3.15 -9.38
N MET A 357 13.14 -4.13 -10.06
CA MET A 357 14.56 -4.48 -9.92
C MET A 357 15.54 -3.44 -10.48
N VAL A 358 15.05 -2.34 -11.06
CA VAL A 358 15.88 -1.17 -11.41
C VAL A 358 16.18 -0.29 -10.18
N HIS A 359 15.53 -0.55 -9.04
CA HIS A 359 15.72 0.19 -7.80
C HIS A 359 16.70 -0.52 -6.87
N TYR A 360 17.64 0.25 -6.32
CA TYR A 360 18.62 -0.23 -5.34
C TYR A 360 17.95 -0.83 -4.11
N SER A 361 16.90 -0.18 -3.59
CA SER A 361 16.18 -0.62 -2.39
C SER A 361 15.53 -2.00 -2.57
N VAL A 362 15.04 -2.31 -3.77
CA VAL A 362 14.45 -3.60 -4.14
C VAL A 362 15.54 -4.66 -4.26
N LEU A 363 16.63 -4.40 -4.98
CA LEU A 363 17.73 -5.36 -5.09
C LEU A 363 18.41 -5.65 -3.75
N ARG A 364 18.51 -4.65 -2.87
CA ARG A 364 18.99 -4.85 -1.50
C ARG A 364 18.07 -5.80 -0.72
N ALA A 365 16.76 -5.66 -0.84
CA ALA A 365 15.80 -6.57 -0.22
C ALA A 365 15.91 -7.99 -0.82
N LEU A 366 16.18 -8.07 -2.11
CA LEU A 366 16.21 -9.31 -2.88
C LEU A 366 17.51 -10.13 -2.67
N ARG A 367 18.65 -9.47 -2.44
CA ARG A 367 19.98 -10.08 -2.31
C ARG A 367 20.00 -11.30 -1.37
N ASP A 368 19.39 -11.15 -0.21
CA ASP A 368 19.40 -12.19 0.82
C ASP A 368 18.27 -13.23 0.64
N LYS A 369 17.40 -13.06 -0.37
CA LYS A 369 16.18 -13.87 -0.55
C LYS A 369 16.18 -14.71 -1.82
N VAL A 370 16.99 -14.38 -2.82
CA VAL A 370 17.06 -15.16 -4.08
C VAL A 370 17.65 -16.55 -3.85
N GLY A 371 18.68 -16.67 -3.00
CA GLY A 371 19.26 -17.96 -2.64
C GLY A 371 18.23 -18.90 -2.00
N ASP A 372 17.51 -18.39 -0.99
CA ASP A 372 16.41 -19.09 -0.35
C ASP A 372 15.31 -19.48 -1.36
N ALA A 373 14.94 -18.57 -2.26
CA ALA A 373 13.92 -18.80 -3.27
C ALA A 373 14.28 -19.94 -4.23
N LYS A 374 15.56 -20.08 -4.62
CA LYS A 374 16.02 -21.23 -5.42
C LYS A 374 15.85 -22.55 -4.69
N GLN A 375 16.19 -22.58 -3.39
CA GLN A 375 15.99 -23.76 -2.56
C GLN A 375 14.51 -24.13 -2.50
N TYR A 376 13.62 -23.15 -2.29
CA TYR A 376 12.18 -23.38 -2.25
C TYR A 376 11.62 -23.85 -3.59
N ALA A 377 12.02 -23.24 -4.71
CA ALA A 377 11.54 -23.65 -6.03
C ALA A 377 11.81 -25.13 -6.32
N SER A 378 12.94 -25.65 -5.82
CA SER A 378 13.29 -27.07 -5.93
C SER A 378 12.42 -27.95 -5.02
N ALA A 379 12.20 -27.53 -3.77
CA ALA A 379 11.42 -28.26 -2.77
C ALA A 379 9.92 -28.34 -3.14
N PHE A 380 9.36 -27.24 -3.63
CA PHE A 380 7.92 -27.06 -3.91
C PHE A 380 7.56 -27.27 -5.38
N LYS A 381 8.40 -27.98 -6.13
CA LYS A 381 8.13 -28.42 -7.50
C LYS A 381 7.71 -27.30 -8.47
N ILE A 382 8.17 -26.04 -8.28
CA ILE A 382 7.92 -24.95 -9.24
C ILE A 382 8.40 -25.36 -10.65
N ASN A 383 9.49 -26.14 -10.72
CA ASN A 383 10.04 -26.70 -11.95
C ASN A 383 9.10 -27.65 -12.72
N LYS A 384 7.99 -28.07 -12.10
CA LYS A 384 6.92 -28.88 -12.69
C LYS A 384 5.60 -28.11 -12.79
N SER A 385 5.57 -26.87 -12.32
CA SER A 385 4.38 -26.00 -12.35
C SER A 385 4.26 -25.25 -13.69
N LEU A 386 3.12 -24.61 -13.87
CA LEU A 386 2.87 -23.74 -15.02
C LEU A 386 3.62 -22.41 -14.98
N LEU A 387 4.21 -22.05 -13.82
CA LEU A 387 5.03 -20.85 -13.66
C LEU A 387 6.52 -21.11 -13.85
N LYS A 388 6.90 -22.29 -14.34
CA LYS A 388 8.30 -22.68 -14.50
C LYS A 388 9.07 -21.67 -15.35
N ALA A 389 8.48 -21.21 -16.46
CA ALA A 389 9.13 -20.31 -17.39
C ALA A 389 9.30 -18.92 -16.75
N GLU A 390 8.20 -18.36 -16.26
CA GLU A 390 8.14 -17.05 -15.61
C GLU A 390 9.08 -16.98 -14.39
N TRP A 391 9.12 -18.03 -13.57
CA TRP A 391 10.03 -18.13 -12.43
C TRP A 391 11.49 -18.21 -12.85
N LYS A 392 11.80 -19.00 -13.88
CA LYS A 392 13.17 -19.11 -14.42
C LYS A 392 13.66 -17.75 -14.92
N ASP A 393 12.83 -17.05 -15.70
CA ASP A 393 13.17 -15.75 -16.26
C ASP A 393 13.36 -14.71 -15.15
N PHE A 394 12.49 -14.70 -14.15
CA PHE A 394 12.66 -13.88 -12.94
C PHE A 394 14.01 -14.14 -12.26
N VAL A 395 14.37 -15.41 -12.01
CA VAL A 395 15.63 -15.76 -11.33
C VAL A 395 16.84 -15.30 -12.15
N VAL A 396 16.83 -15.54 -13.47
CA VAL A 396 17.93 -15.11 -14.37
C VAL A 396 18.11 -13.59 -14.34
N LEU A 397 17.00 -12.84 -14.40
CA LEU A 397 17.05 -11.39 -14.32
C LEU A 397 17.54 -10.92 -12.95
N ALA A 398 17.00 -11.49 -11.86
CA ALA A 398 17.39 -11.15 -10.49
C ALA A 398 18.88 -11.35 -10.26
N GLU A 399 19.44 -12.48 -10.68
CA GLU A 399 20.89 -12.73 -10.56
C GLU A 399 21.72 -11.78 -11.39
N THR A 400 21.26 -11.44 -12.59
CA THR A 400 21.94 -10.47 -13.46
C THR A 400 21.99 -9.09 -12.82
N ARG A 401 20.87 -8.63 -12.26
CA ARG A 401 20.78 -7.35 -11.56
C ARG A 401 21.53 -7.37 -10.22
N LEU A 402 21.53 -8.49 -9.50
CA LEU A 402 22.29 -8.65 -8.26
C LEU A 402 23.82 -8.63 -8.48
N ARG A 403 24.31 -9.24 -9.56
CA ARG A 403 25.73 -9.13 -9.93
C ARG A 403 26.14 -7.67 -10.16
N PHE A 404 25.30 -6.91 -10.85
CA PHE A 404 25.52 -5.47 -11.02
C PHE A 404 25.44 -4.71 -9.69
N TYR A 405 24.48 -5.06 -8.83
CA TYR A 405 24.36 -4.49 -7.49
C TYR A 405 25.62 -4.72 -6.65
N ASP A 406 26.20 -5.92 -6.71
CA ASP A 406 27.38 -6.29 -5.92
C ASP A 406 28.66 -5.59 -6.37
N THR A 407 28.79 -5.28 -7.67
CA THR A 407 29.92 -4.52 -8.21
C THR A 407 29.73 -3.01 -8.08
N TRP A 408 28.50 -2.55 -7.81
CA TRP A 408 28.21 -1.14 -7.65
C TRP A 408 28.67 -0.61 -6.28
N ASN A 409 29.76 0.16 -6.27
CA ASN A 409 30.37 0.74 -5.06
C ASN A 409 29.63 1.96 -4.47
N GLY A 410 28.36 2.14 -4.81
CA GLY A 410 27.54 3.24 -4.33
C GLY A 410 27.68 4.54 -5.13
N ALA A 411 26.85 5.52 -4.79
CA ALA A 411 26.79 6.82 -5.49
C ALA A 411 28.08 7.67 -5.39
N ARG A 412 29.02 7.30 -4.52
CA ARG A 412 30.24 8.08 -4.27
C ARG A 412 31.32 7.86 -5.32
N SER A 413 31.28 6.73 -6.03
CA SER A 413 32.28 6.41 -7.05
C SER A 413 31.87 6.83 -8.45
N SER A 414 30.58 7.08 -8.72
CA SER A 414 30.15 7.51 -10.05
C SER A 414 30.74 8.88 -10.38
N PRO A 415 31.59 8.99 -11.40
CA PRO A 415 32.11 10.27 -11.82
C PRO A 415 30.96 11.14 -12.34
N LEU A 416 31.10 12.45 -12.14
CA LEU A 416 30.24 13.45 -12.77
C LEU A 416 31.04 14.19 -13.82
N ALA A 417 30.34 14.65 -14.85
CA ALA A 417 30.87 15.53 -15.87
C ALA A 417 30.35 16.96 -15.65
N CYS A 418 31.14 17.95 -16.02
CA CYS A 418 30.77 19.36 -15.92
C CYS A 418 29.61 19.69 -16.86
N ASP A 419 28.64 20.48 -16.37
CA ASP A 419 27.49 20.88 -17.18
C ASP A 419 27.75 21.99 -18.19
N ASN A 420 28.88 22.71 -18.04
CA ASN A 420 29.35 23.62 -19.07
C ASN A 420 29.76 22.81 -20.31
N LEU A 421 29.05 22.98 -21.43
CA LEU A 421 29.25 22.21 -22.67
C LEU A 421 30.65 22.36 -23.29
N LYS A 422 31.41 23.40 -22.90
CA LYS A 422 32.79 23.64 -23.31
C LYS A 422 33.83 22.97 -22.39
N CYS A 423 33.40 22.47 -21.24
CA CYS A 423 34.26 21.82 -20.25
C CYS A 423 34.15 20.29 -20.37
N GLN A 424 35.29 19.62 -20.54
CA GLN A 424 35.35 18.14 -20.61
C GLN A 424 35.76 17.51 -19.27
N THR A 425 35.71 18.27 -18.17
CA THR A 425 36.15 17.78 -16.87
C THR A 425 35.18 16.72 -16.35
N ILE A 426 35.70 15.52 -16.13
CA ILE A 426 35.02 14.42 -15.45
C ILE A 426 35.80 14.09 -14.17
N ARG A 427 35.16 14.18 -13.01
CA ARG A 427 35.79 13.99 -11.68
C ARG A 427 34.84 13.28 -10.71
N PRO A 428 35.31 12.85 -9.53
CA PRO A 428 34.42 12.36 -8.48
C PRO A 428 33.35 13.40 -8.11
N ARG A 429 32.10 12.94 -7.89
CA ARG A 429 30.94 13.80 -7.57
C ARG A 429 31.18 14.84 -6.47
N ARG A 430 31.97 14.51 -5.44
CA ARG A 430 32.29 15.40 -4.30
C ARG A 430 33.09 16.65 -4.69
N GLU A 431 33.70 16.65 -5.87
CA GLU A 431 34.51 17.77 -6.38
C GLU A 431 33.69 18.74 -7.23
N PHE A 432 32.42 18.42 -7.50
CA PHE A 432 31.51 19.28 -8.23
C PHE A 432 30.70 20.18 -7.29
N ARG A 433 30.40 21.37 -7.78
CA ARG A 433 29.48 22.32 -7.18
C ARG A 433 28.14 22.23 -7.90
N CYS A 434 27.04 22.25 -7.16
CA CYS A 434 25.72 22.33 -7.77
C CYS A 434 25.29 23.79 -7.94
N CYS A 435 24.48 24.09 -8.95
CA CYS A 435 23.78 25.37 -9.02
C CYS A 435 22.94 25.59 -7.76
N GLY A 436 23.07 26.76 -7.10
CA GLY A 436 22.37 27.07 -5.86
C GLY A 436 20.85 27.14 -5.99
N LEU A 437 20.35 27.45 -7.19
CA LEU A 437 18.92 27.62 -7.47
C LEU A 437 18.24 26.29 -7.84
N CYS A 438 18.60 25.67 -8.96
CA CYS A 438 17.94 24.43 -9.41
C CYS A 438 18.47 23.17 -8.70
N ARG A 439 19.76 23.18 -8.28
CA ARG A 439 20.49 22.03 -7.72
C ARG A 439 20.51 20.79 -8.63
N THR A 440 20.28 20.99 -9.93
CA THR A 440 20.29 19.92 -10.95
C THR A 440 21.61 19.89 -11.70
N THR A 441 22.12 21.06 -12.10
CA THR A 441 23.38 21.19 -12.84
C THR A 441 24.60 21.19 -11.91
N ASN A 442 25.68 20.57 -12.36
CA ASN A 442 26.93 20.34 -11.64
C ASN A 442 28.12 20.93 -12.40
N TYR A 443 28.96 21.70 -11.72
CA TYR A 443 30.11 22.39 -12.29
C TYR A 443 31.40 22.04 -11.56
N CYS A 444 32.50 21.86 -12.29
CA CYS A 444 33.80 21.59 -11.66
C CYS A 444 34.45 22.85 -11.04
N SER A 445 33.98 24.05 -11.41
CA SER A 445 34.47 25.33 -10.87
C SER A 445 33.39 26.42 -10.94
N ALA A 446 33.59 27.52 -10.20
CA ALA A 446 32.74 28.71 -10.30
C ALA A 446 32.81 29.36 -11.69
N ASP A 447 33.98 29.34 -12.34
CA ASP A 447 34.15 29.88 -13.69
C ASP A 447 33.31 29.12 -14.71
N CYS A 448 33.26 27.78 -14.60
CA CYS A 448 32.40 26.97 -15.47
C CYS A 448 30.92 27.26 -15.24
N GLN A 449 30.51 27.46 -13.99
CA GLN A 449 29.14 27.86 -13.66
C GLN A 449 28.80 29.24 -14.26
N SER A 450 29.69 30.22 -14.10
CA SER A 450 29.48 31.58 -14.64
C SER A 450 29.41 31.57 -16.15
N ALA A 451 30.30 30.83 -16.82
CA ALA A 451 30.31 30.71 -18.27
C ALA A 451 29.02 30.09 -18.80
N ASP A 452 28.60 28.95 -18.22
CA ASP A 452 27.37 28.26 -18.63
C ASP A 452 26.10 29.08 -18.29
N TRP A 453 26.12 29.87 -17.21
CA TRP A 453 25.03 30.77 -16.84
C TRP A 453 24.72 31.78 -17.93
N HIS A 454 25.75 32.39 -18.54
CA HIS A 454 25.56 33.41 -19.57
C HIS A 454 25.19 32.84 -20.93
N THR A 455 25.55 31.58 -21.22
CA THR A 455 25.27 30.96 -22.51
C THR A 455 23.94 30.22 -22.52
N ASN A 456 23.72 29.28 -21.59
CA ASN A 456 22.65 28.28 -21.72
C ASN A 456 21.85 28.07 -20.42
N HIS A 457 22.48 28.09 -19.24
CA HIS A 457 21.84 27.64 -18.01
C HIS A 457 20.79 28.61 -17.46
N ARG A 458 20.92 29.93 -17.67
CA ARG A 458 20.00 30.91 -17.10
C ARG A 458 18.53 30.64 -17.45
N GLU A 459 18.27 30.28 -18.71
CA GLU A 459 16.92 29.97 -19.19
C GLU A 459 16.41 28.63 -18.66
N SER A 460 17.25 27.59 -18.70
CA SER A 460 16.90 26.25 -18.23
C SER A 460 16.80 26.13 -16.70
N CYS A 461 17.49 27.00 -15.94
CA CYS A 461 17.49 26.97 -14.48
C CYS A 461 16.07 27.16 -13.90
N GLY A 462 15.27 28.06 -14.49
CA GLY A 462 13.88 28.28 -14.10
C GLY A 462 13.02 27.03 -14.34
N ILE A 463 13.18 26.41 -15.51
CA ILE A 463 12.49 25.19 -15.91
C ILE A 463 12.83 24.04 -14.95
N PHE A 464 14.12 23.80 -14.66
CA PHE A 464 14.53 22.73 -13.73
C PHE A 464 14.02 22.96 -12.31
N ARG A 465 14.02 24.22 -11.85
CA ARG A 465 13.48 24.56 -10.53
C ARG A 465 11.97 24.31 -10.49
N GLN A 466 11.24 24.76 -11.50
CA GLN A 466 9.79 24.57 -11.59
C GLN A 466 9.43 23.09 -11.69
N TYR A 467 10.11 22.33 -12.56
CA TYR A 467 9.93 20.88 -12.66
C TYR A 467 10.11 20.17 -11.32
N LYS A 468 11.15 20.55 -10.54
CA LYS A 468 11.39 19.95 -9.22
C LYS A 468 10.30 20.30 -8.18
N LEU A 469 9.66 21.45 -8.31
CA LEU A 469 8.56 21.87 -7.44
C LEU A 469 7.25 21.19 -7.82
N GLU A 470 6.96 21.08 -9.13
CA GLU A 470 5.74 20.46 -9.66
C GLU A 470 5.78 18.93 -9.62
N SER A 471 6.98 18.35 -9.74
CA SER A 471 7.23 16.92 -9.74
C SER A 471 8.29 16.58 -8.68
N PRO A 472 7.93 16.58 -7.37
CA PRO A 472 8.85 16.15 -6.34
C PRO A 472 9.37 14.75 -6.66
N ASP A 473 10.70 14.61 -6.70
CA ASP A 473 11.37 13.37 -7.08
C ASP A 473 10.94 12.23 -6.14
N PRO A 474 10.18 11.23 -6.61
CA PRO A 474 9.68 10.16 -5.76
C PRO A 474 10.78 9.13 -5.43
N PHE A 475 12.01 9.33 -5.94
CA PHE A 475 13.12 8.41 -5.79
C PHE A 475 14.14 8.93 -4.76
N PRO A 476 14.51 8.12 -3.76
CA PRO A 476 15.68 8.36 -2.94
C PRO A 476 16.91 8.57 -3.82
N ILE A 477 17.80 9.46 -3.40
CA ILE A 477 19.06 9.79 -4.12
C ILE A 477 19.85 8.52 -4.47
N ARG A 478 19.81 7.51 -3.59
CA ARG A 478 20.51 6.24 -3.79
C ARG A 478 19.90 5.40 -4.92
N ASP A 479 18.57 5.32 -5.00
CA ASP A 479 17.87 4.62 -6.08
C ASP A 479 18.11 5.33 -7.42
N LYS A 480 18.06 6.66 -7.44
CA LYS A 480 18.36 7.47 -8.65
C LYS A 480 19.80 7.26 -9.14
N SER A 481 20.76 7.27 -8.21
CA SER A 481 22.18 7.06 -8.56
C SER A 481 22.45 5.64 -9.07
N PHE A 482 21.77 4.65 -8.49
CA PHE A 482 21.84 3.27 -8.95
C PHE A 482 21.22 3.11 -10.34
N LEU A 483 20.03 3.67 -10.57
CA LEU A 483 19.37 3.65 -11.88
C LEU A 483 20.23 4.30 -12.95
N HIS A 484 20.90 5.42 -12.65
CA HIS A 484 21.86 6.06 -13.56
C HIS A 484 23.02 5.13 -13.92
N ALA A 485 23.60 4.45 -12.93
CA ALA A 485 24.69 3.49 -13.16
C ALA A 485 24.20 2.27 -13.96
N LEU A 486 23.00 1.78 -13.67
CA LEU A 486 22.36 0.66 -14.38
C LEU A 486 22.13 1.01 -15.85
N LEU A 487 21.54 2.19 -16.10
CA LEU A 487 21.33 2.74 -17.43
C LEU A 487 22.65 2.86 -18.18
N THR A 488 23.71 3.37 -17.53
CA THR A 488 25.04 3.49 -18.15
C THR A 488 25.57 2.11 -18.54
N SER A 489 25.49 1.12 -17.66
CA SER A 489 25.92 -0.25 -17.96
C SER A 489 25.11 -0.89 -19.10
N ASP A 490 23.79 -0.70 -19.12
CA ASP A 490 22.92 -1.21 -20.18
C ASP A 490 23.17 -0.47 -21.51
N PHE A 491 23.45 0.83 -21.48
CA PHE A 491 23.86 1.62 -22.64
C PHE A 491 25.13 1.09 -23.28
N LEU A 492 26.17 0.82 -22.49
CA LEU A 492 27.42 0.26 -23.02
C LEU A 492 27.19 -1.12 -23.66
N ARG A 493 26.42 -1.97 -22.98
CA ARG A 493 26.11 -3.32 -23.46
C ARG A 493 25.29 -3.31 -24.76
N LEU A 494 24.38 -2.35 -24.91
CA LEU A 494 23.45 -2.24 -26.03
C LEU A 494 23.87 -1.18 -27.05
N LEU A 495 25.06 -0.60 -26.91
CA LEU A 495 25.57 0.49 -27.74
C LEU A 495 25.45 0.19 -29.23
N PRO A 496 25.82 -1.00 -29.75
CA PRO A 496 25.64 -1.32 -31.17
C PRO A 496 24.22 -1.08 -31.68
N SER A 497 23.22 -1.61 -30.96
CA SER A 497 21.82 -1.52 -31.35
C SER A 497 21.27 -0.10 -31.22
N ILE A 498 21.72 0.63 -30.19
CA ILE A 498 21.34 2.03 -29.96
C ILE A 498 21.90 2.91 -31.07
N PHE A 499 23.18 2.75 -31.39
CA PHE A 499 23.88 3.48 -32.43
C PHE A 499 23.19 3.32 -33.78
N ILE A 500 22.87 2.09 -34.18
CA ILE A 500 22.16 1.80 -35.44
C ILE A 500 20.82 2.55 -35.49
N ARG A 501 20.02 2.47 -34.42
CA ARG A 501 18.71 3.16 -34.35
C ARG A 501 18.87 4.68 -34.45
N GLN A 502 19.89 5.24 -33.81
CA GLN A 502 20.17 6.68 -33.85
C GLN A 502 20.65 7.12 -35.24
N VAL A 503 21.50 6.34 -35.91
CA VAL A 503 21.94 6.63 -37.30
C VAL A 503 20.77 6.61 -38.27
N ILE A 504 19.89 5.59 -38.19
CA ILE A 504 18.69 5.52 -39.02
C ILE A 504 17.79 6.74 -38.76
N PHE A 505 17.60 7.10 -37.49
CA PHE A 505 16.81 8.28 -37.13
C PHE A 505 17.43 9.57 -37.69
N MET A 506 18.73 9.77 -37.52
CA MET A 506 19.45 10.95 -38.03
C MET A 506 19.44 11.02 -39.55
N HIS A 507 19.48 9.90 -40.26
CA HIS A 507 19.34 9.87 -41.71
C HIS A 507 17.94 10.32 -42.15
N ALA A 508 16.90 9.82 -41.49
CA ALA A 508 15.51 10.17 -41.79
C ALA A 508 15.14 11.61 -41.37
N TYR A 509 15.75 12.12 -40.30
CA TYR A 509 15.42 13.41 -39.68
C TYR A 509 16.70 14.18 -39.27
N PRO A 510 17.51 14.67 -40.23
CA PRO A 510 18.85 15.20 -39.96
C PRO A 510 18.88 16.43 -39.04
N GLU A 511 17.83 17.24 -39.08
CA GLU A 511 17.76 18.47 -38.27
C GLU A 511 17.02 18.31 -36.95
N GLU A 512 16.31 17.18 -36.76
CA GLU A 512 15.40 16.98 -35.63
C GLU A 512 16.18 16.47 -34.41
N PRO A 513 16.18 17.20 -33.27
CA PRO A 513 16.78 16.69 -32.05
C PRO A 513 15.98 15.49 -31.54
N PHE A 514 16.67 14.57 -30.85
CA PHE A 514 16.09 13.34 -30.34
C PHE A 514 16.67 12.98 -28.98
N TYR A 515 16.03 12.01 -28.33
CA TYR A 515 16.53 11.36 -27.13
C TYR A 515 16.38 9.84 -27.25
N THR A 516 17.14 9.12 -26.43
CA THR A 516 17.02 7.66 -26.33
C THR A 516 16.03 7.33 -25.21
N ALA A 517 14.89 6.73 -25.55
CA ALA A 517 13.86 6.29 -24.63
C ALA A 517 14.16 4.87 -24.12
N TRP A 518 14.04 4.67 -22.81
CA TRP A 518 14.29 3.39 -22.14
C TRP A 518 13.06 2.97 -21.37
N THR A 519 12.53 1.78 -21.66
CA THR A 519 11.44 1.19 -20.87
C THR A 519 11.92 -0.09 -20.23
N TYR A 520 11.99 -0.07 -18.90
CA TYR A 520 12.18 -1.28 -18.10
C TYR A 520 10.80 -1.81 -17.75
N SER A 521 10.22 -2.68 -18.58
CA SER A 521 8.86 -3.23 -18.41
C SER A 521 8.81 -4.69 -18.00
N ASP A 522 9.73 -5.52 -18.52
CA ASP A 522 9.55 -6.98 -18.53
C ASP A 522 10.79 -7.72 -18.02
N ALA A 523 10.71 -9.05 -17.93
CA ALA A 523 11.82 -9.94 -17.55
C ALA A 523 13.00 -9.98 -18.55
N HIS A 524 13.04 -9.05 -19.51
CA HIS A 524 13.95 -9.02 -20.64
C HIS A 524 14.84 -7.76 -20.61
N ASP A 525 15.63 -7.61 -21.66
CA ASP A 525 16.39 -6.38 -21.91
C ASP A 525 15.46 -5.16 -21.98
N PRO A 526 15.93 -3.97 -21.55
CA PRO A 526 15.13 -2.77 -21.65
C PRO A 526 14.74 -2.51 -23.10
N LYS A 527 13.48 -2.14 -23.32
CA LYS A 527 13.05 -1.68 -24.64
C LYS A 527 13.66 -0.32 -24.91
N ILE A 528 14.30 -0.17 -26.07
CA ILE A 528 14.97 1.06 -26.47
C ILE A 528 14.39 1.60 -27.77
N ASP A 529 13.99 2.87 -27.71
CA ASP A 529 13.48 3.61 -28.85
C ASP A 529 14.27 4.93 -29.00
N VAL A 530 14.39 5.42 -30.24
CA VAL A 530 14.93 6.75 -30.52
C VAL A 530 13.76 7.63 -30.88
N VAL A 531 13.50 8.65 -30.06
CA VAL A 531 12.26 9.41 -30.11
C VAL A 531 12.58 10.86 -30.47
N PRO A 532 11.90 11.44 -31.47
CA PRO A 532 12.06 12.84 -31.80
C PRO A 532 11.62 13.73 -30.63
N GLN A 533 12.32 14.83 -30.41
CA GLN A 533 12.00 15.80 -29.35
C GLN A 533 10.54 16.27 -29.42
N ARG A 534 9.99 16.47 -30.63
CA ARG A 534 8.60 16.94 -30.78
C ARG A 534 7.54 15.97 -30.23
N MET A 535 7.86 14.68 -30.10
CA MET A 535 6.94 13.66 -29.58
C MET A 535 6.90 13.60 -28.05
N VAL A 536 7.72 14.40 -27.36
CA VAL A 536 7.56 14.60 -25.91
C VAL A 536 6.22 15.29 -25.60
N ASN A 537 5.68 16.04 -26.58
CA ASN A 537 4.39 16.72 -26.51
C ASN A 537 3.22 15.73 -26.44
N GLY A 538 2.85 15.33 -25.22
CA GLY A 538 1.42 15.20 -24.93
C GLY A 538 0.76 16.58 -25.06
N ASN A 539 -0.55 16.66 -25.19
CA ASN A 539 -1.29 17.93 -25.35
C ASN A 539 -1.12 18.97 -24.19
N SER A 540 -0.20 18.77 -23.24
CA SER A 540 0.09 19.66 -22.13
C SER A 540 1.54 20.16 -22.16
N LEU A 541 1.70 21.49 -22.20
CA LEU A 541 2.96 22.24 -22.20
C LEU A 541 3.63 22.27 -20.80
N ASP A 542 3.73 21.10 -20.16
CA ASP A 542 4.19 20.94 -18.78
C ASP A 542 5.70 21.22 -18.62
N SER A 543 6.14 21.43 -17.39
CA SER A 543 7.55 21.70 -17.08
C SER A 543 8.49 20.55 -17.45
N TYR A 544 7.98 19.32 -17.47
CA TYR A 544 8.71 18.13 -17.91
C TYR A 544 9.07 18.22 -19.40
N THR A 545 8.10 18.56 -20.25
CA THR A 545 8.30 18.68 -21.69
C THR A 545 9.37 19.71 -22.00
N ARG A 546 9.26 20.91 -21.39
CA ARG A 546 10.27 21.96 -21.53
C ARG A 546 11.66 21.55 -21.02
N MET A 547 11.72 20.73 -19.96
CA MET A 547 12.99 20.19 -19.46
C MET A 547 13.63 19.27 -20.49
N VAL A 548 12.89 18.32 -21.07
CA VAL A 548 13.44 17.42 -22.10
C VAL A 548 13.87 18.22 -23.33
N GLU A 549 13.06 19.17 -23.77
CA GLU A 549 13.39 20.05 -24.90
C GLU A 549 14.68 20.82 -24.67
N GLY A 550 14.83 21.43 -23.48
CA GLY A 550 16.05 22.14 -23.10
C GLY A 550 17.27 21.23 -23.08
N GLU A 551 17.14 20.00 -22.57
CA GLU A 551 18.24 19.02 -22.56
C GLU A 551 18.59 18.52 -23.97
N CYS A 552 17.61 18.30 -24.85
CA CYS A 552 17.84 17.89 -26.25
C CYS A 552 18.56 18.97 -27.06
N LEU A 553 18.19 20.24 -26.87
CA LEU A 553 18.88 21.37 -27.48
C LEU A 553 20.33 21.46 -26.99
N ARG A 554 20.55 21.35 -25.67
CA ARG A 554 21.91 21.29 -25.08
C ARG A 554 22.72 20.13 -25.63
N ALA A 555 22.10 18.97 -25.86
CA ALA A 555 22.76 17.82 -26.46
C ALA A 555 23.16 18.09 -27.93
N LYS A 556 22.29 18.71 -28.74
CA LYS A 556 22.62 19.13 -30.12
C LYS A 556 23.80 20.12 -30.13
N GLU A 557 23.76 21.15 -29.28
CA GLU A 557 24.83 22.15 -29.15
C GLU A 557 26.16 21.57 -28.64
N SER A 558 26.10 20.44 -27.93
CA SER A 558 27.30 19.77 -27.41
C SER A 558 28.14 19.12 -28.52
N GLY A 559 27.62 18.98 -29.74
CA GLY A 559 28.31 18.29 -30.83
C GLY A 559 28.64 16.83 -30.49
N GLY A 560 27.76 16.15 -29.75
CA GLY A 560 27.94 14.74 -29.36
C GLY A 560 28.55 14.48 -27.99
N ARG A 561 28.97 15.50 -27.26
CA ARG A 561 29.53 15.34 -25.91
C ARG A 561 28.47 15.01 -24.86
N MET A 562 27.19 15.18 -25.20
CA MET A 562 26.05 14.94 -24.33
C MET A 562 24.94 14.25 -25.12
N GLU A 563 24.31 13.26 -24.50
CA GLU A 563 23.13 12.56 -24.98
C GLU A 563 22.02 12.62 -23.94
N VAL A 564 20.79 12.73 -24.41
CA VAL A 564 19.61 12.72 -23.53
C VAL A 564 19.02 11.33 -23.54
N HIS A 565 18.88 10.76 -22.35
CA HIS A 565 18.20 9.50 -22.13
C HIS A 565 16.96 9.78 -21.29
N VAL A 566 15.82 9.19 -21.67
CA VAL A 566 14.58 9.28 -20.90
C VAL A 566 14.20 7.89 -20.46
N VAL A 567 14.17 7.65 -19.15
CA VAL A 567 13.76 6.38 -18.57
C VAL A 567 12.28 6.45 -18.20
N TYR A 568 11.50 5.55 -18.77
CA TYR A 568 10.08 5.34 -18.50
C TYR A 568 9.93 4.23 -17.46
N LEU A 569 9.40 4.59 -16.30
CA LEU A 569 9.13 3.70 -15.18
C LEU A 569 7.62 3.62 -14.99
N HIS A 570 7.08 2.41 -15.16
CA HIS A 570 5.64 2.17 -15.05
C HIS A 570 5.28 1.73 -13.62
N PHE A 571 4.31 2.41 -13.02
CA PHE A 571 3.69 2.10 -11.74
C PHE A 571 2.18 1.97 -11.98
N GLY A 572 1.72 0.74 -12.25
CA GLY A 572 0.34 0.50 -12.65
C GLY A 572 -0.01 1.25 -13.93
N THR A 573 -1.01 2.12 -13.87
CA THR A 573 -1.43 3.00 -14.96
C THR A 573 -0.61 4.29 -15.05
N GLU A 574 0.15 4.64 -14.01
CA GLU A 574 1.00 5.83 -14.02
C GLU A 574 2.37 5.51 -14.65
N MET A 575 2.88 6.47 -15.44
CA MET A 575 4.20 6.43 -16.04
C MET A 575 5.01 7.59 -15.48
N LYS A 576 6.06 7.29 -14.70
CA LYS A 576 7.06 8.28 -14.32
C LYS A 576 8.18 8.30 -15.35
N ARG A 577 8.73 9.49 -15.56
CA ARG A 577 9.79 9.72 -16.55
C ARG A 577 10.98 10.36 -15.86
N LEU A 578 12.17 9.85 -16.13
CA LEU A 578 13.41 10.39 -15.60
C LEU A 578 14.33 10.78 -16.75
N VAL A 579 14.69 12.05 -16.82
CA VAL A 579 15.68 12.55 -17.77
C VAL A 579 17.07 12.36 -17.18
N ILE A 580 17.90 11.63 -17.92
CA ILE A 580 19.29 11.33 -17.59
C ILE A 580 20.17 11.83 -18.72
N PRO A 581 20.82 13.00 -18.56
CA PRO A 581 21.86 13.41 -19.49
C PRO A 581 23.12 12.57 -19.26
N MET A 582 23.54 11.85 -20.28
CA MET A 582 24.81 11.13 -20.31
C MET A 582 25.85 11.97 -21.04
N ARG A 583 27.08 12.02 -20.54
CA ARG A 583 28.16 12.78 -21.18
C ARG A 583 29.31 11.87 -21.55
N ALA A 584 29.93 12.12 -22.69
CA ALA A 584 31.13 11.42 -23.14
C ALA A 584 32.33 12.40 -23.19
N ARG A 585 33.54 11.89 -23.02
CA ARG A 585 34.76 12.71 -23.12
C ARG A 585 35.06 13.19 -24.53
N ALA A 586 34.57 12.47 -25.53
CA ALA A 586 34.92 12.67 -26.92
C ALA A 586 33.67 12.92 -27.77
N ASP A 587 33.85 13.73 -28.80
CA ASP A 587 32.93 13.93 -29.93
C ASP A 587 32.92 12.72 -30.89
N THR A 588 33.79 11.73 -30.68
CA THR A 588 33.96 10.53 -31.52
C THR A 588 32.64 9.82 -31.82
N LEU A 589 31.74 9.71 -30.84
CA LEU A 589 30.46 9.03 -31.03
C LEU A 589 29.53 9.76 -32.01
N HIS A 590 29.49 11.09 -31.97
CA HIS A 590 28.65 11.85 -32.91
C HIS A 590 29.29 11.94 -34.28
N SER A 591 30.60 12.18 -34.36
CA SER A 591 31.36 12.14 -35.61
C SER A 591 31.22 10.78 -36.31
N ALA A 592 31.27 9.68 -35.56
CA ALA A 592 31.01 8.33 -36.07
C ALA A 592 29.58 8.16 -36.59
N ARG A 593 28.57 8.67 -35.87
CA ARG A 593 27.17 8.65 -36.35
C ARG A 593 27.02 9.45 -37.65
N LEU A 594 27.58 10.66 -37.73
CA LEU A 594 27.52 11.47 -38.94
C LEU A 594 28.20 10.78 -40.12
N SER A 595 29.36 10.16 -39.90
CA SER A 595 30.04 9.34 -40.91
C SER A 595 29.17 8.16 -41.36
N ALA A 596 28.55 7.45 -40.41
CA ALA A 596 27.66 6.33 -40.70
C ALA A 596 26.39 6.76 -41.46
N VAL A 597 25.80 7.91 -41.12
CA VAL A 597 24.61 8.46 -41.81
C VAL A 597 24.88 8.67 -43.30
N GLY A 598 26.08 9.12 -43.67
CA GLY A 598 26.49 9.29 -45.07
C GLY A 598 26.60 7.98 -45.86
N GLN A 599 26.62 6.83 -45.19
CA GLN A 599 26.69 5.50 -45.80
C GLN A 599 25.34 4.81 -45.88
N VAL A 600 24.26 5.40 -45.34
CA VAL A 600 22.90 4.85 -45.39
C VAL A 600 22.23 5.19 -46.73
N PRO A 601 21.76 4.21 -47.53
CA PRO A 601 21.01 4.45 -48.76
C PRO A 601 19.64 5.13 -48.54
N GLU A 602 19.19 5.96 -49.49
CA GLU A 602 17.96 6.78 -49.39
C GLU A 602 16.64 5.99 -49.18
N ALA A 603 16.57 4.71 -49.52
CA ALA A 603 15.32 3.93 -49.56
C ALA A 603 15.17 2.91 -48.40
N MET A 604 15.76 3.18 -47.23
CA MET A 604 15.97 2.15 -46.20
C MET A 604 14.86 2.09 -45.14
N THR A 605 14.54 0.88 -44.69
CA THR A 605 13.65 0.63 -43.55
C THR A 605 14.42 0.01 -42.39
N VAL A 606 13.95 0.22 -41.16
CA VAL A 606 14.59 -0.19 -39.88
C VAL A 606 14.96 -1.69 -39.82
N GLY A 607 14.32 -2.54 -40.63
CA GLY A 607 14.54 -4.00 -40.62
C GLY A 607 15.71 -4.50 -41.46
N GLN A 608 16.28 -3.67 -42.33
CA GLN A 608 17.46 -4.04 -43.13
C GLN A 608 18.70 -3.49 -42.44
N VAL A 609 19.47 -4.30 -41.72
CA VAL A 609 20.76 -3.83 -41.17
C VAL A 609 21.82 -4.09 -42.24
N LEU A 610 22.43 -3.02 -42.77
CA LEU A 610 23.53 -3.15 -43.72
C LEU A 610 24.78 -3.73 -43.04
N PRO A 611 25.50 -4.64 -43.71
CA PRO A 611 26.89 -4.97 -43.38
C PRO A 611 27.77 -3.72 -43.22
N ASP A 612 27.48 -2.63 -43.94
CA ASP A 612 28.26 -1.39 -43.93
C ASP A 612 28.12 -0.58 -42.64
N VAL A 613 26.90 -0.44 -42.09
CA VAL A 613 26.70 0.21 -40.77
C VAL A 613 27.37 -0.62 -39.67
N LYS A 614 27.34 -1.95 -39.82
CA LYS A 614 28.05 -2.86 -38.91
C LYS A 614 29.57 -2.66 -39.01
N ALA A 615 30.12 -2.48 -40.21
CA ALA A 615 31.54 -2.25 -40.41
C ALA A 615 32.00 -0.92 -39.79
N VAL A 616 31.25 0.17 -39.97
CA VAL A 616 31.55 1.45 -39.30
C VAL A 616 31.49 1.29 -37.78
N LEU A 617 30.50 0.54 -37.28
CA LEU A 617 30.41 0.29 -35.86
C LEU A 617 31.64 -0.48 -35.36
N GLU A 618 32.00 -1.59 -36.01
CA GLU A 618 33.17 -2.42 -35.66
C GLU A 618 34.48 -1.60 -35.66
N GLU A 619 34.62 -0.61 -36.55
CA GLU A 619 35.76 0.31 -36.60
C GLU A 619 35.81 1.27 -35.39
N VAL A 620 34.65 1.83 -35.00
CA VAL A 620 34.60 2.89 -33.97
C VAL A 620 34.42 2.30 -32.55
N MET A 621 33.89 1.08 -32.41
CA MET A 621 33.63 0.43 -31.11
C MET A 621 34.83 0.49 -30.13
N PRO A 622 36.09 0.20 -30.51
CA PRO A 622 37.22 0.25 -29.58
C PRO A 622 37.51 1.65 -29.04
N GLU A 623 37.24 2.71 -29.81
CA GLU A 623 37.37 4.10 -29.32
C GLU A 623 36.21 4.48 -28.41
N LEU A 624 35.00 4.02 -28.71
CA LEU A 624 33.82 4.24 -27.88
C LEU A 624 33.97 3.57 -26.51
N GLU A 625 34.41 2.30 -26.48
CA GLU A 625 34.69 1.57 -25.25
C GLU A 625 35.78 2.27 -24.42
N ARG A 626 36.85 2.76 -25.06
CA ARG A 626 37.90 3.54 -24.37
C ARG A 626 37.40 4.89 -23.86
N GLY A 627 36.59 5.60 -24.63
CA GLY A 627 36.05 6.91 -24.24
C GLY A 627 35.05 6.83 -23.10
N MET A 628 34.29 5.74 -23.01
CA MET A 628 33.26 5.54 -21.99
C MET A 628 33.75 4.75 -20.77
N SER A 629 34.78 3.90 -20.90
CA SER A 629 35.38 3.19 -19.76
C SER A 629 35.92 4.13 -18.68
N VAL A 630 36.19 5.41 -18.99
CA VAL A 630 36.61 6.41 -17.98
C VAL A 630 35.45 6.97 -17.14
N ILE A 631 34.22 6.52 -17.39
CA ILE A 631 33.01 6.91 -16.65
C ILE A 631 32.54 5.79 -15.68
N HIS A 632 33.08 4.58 -15.81
CA HIS A 632 32.93 3.50 -14.83
C HIS A 632 34.12 3.47 -13.86
#